data_AF-I2QBE6-F1
#
_entry.id   AF-I2QBE6-F1
#
_cell.length_a   1.000
_cell.length_b   1.000
_cell.length_c   1.000
_cell.angle_alpha   90.00
_cell.angle_beta   90.00
_cell.angle_gamma   90.00
#
_symmetry.space_group_name_H-M   'P 1'
#
loop_
_entity.id
_entity.type
_entity.pdbx_description
1 polymer ?
#
loop_
_entity_poly.entity_id
_entity_poly.type
_entity_poly.pdbx_seq_one_letter_code
_entity_poly.pdbx_strand_id
1 'polypeptide(L)' 'MPRYHFDLVDSKTVADEGGAELPDDIMALDVAEEIARRLLAERPELRNRHFSILVTNEEGEEIGKVPLDVLH' A
#
# COMPACT_ATOMS: atom_id res chain seq x y z
N MET A 1 -4.48 -16.24 10.59
CA MET A 1 -3.88 -15.66 9.37
C MET A 1 -3.19 -14.38 9.83
N PRO A 2 -1.94 -14.13 9.43
CA PRO A 2 -1.25 -12.91 9.81
C PRO A 2 -2.00 -11.70 9.26
N ARG A 3 -2.02 -10.63 10.06
CA ARG A 3 -2.65 -9.38 9.68
C ARG A 3 -1.60 -8.45 9.08
N TYR A 4 -1.92 -7.90 7.92
CA TYR A 4 -1.11 -6.91 7.24
C TYR A 4 -1.81 -5.57 7.26
N HIS A 5 -1.01 -4.51 7.30
CA HIS A 5 -1.44 -3.12 7.28
C HIS A 5 -0.94 -2.46 6.01
N PHE A 6 -1.81 -1.66 5.40
CA PHE A 6 -1.56 -0.95 4.15
C PHE A 6 -1.62 0.55 4.44
N ASP A 7 -0.46 1.16 4.57
CA ASP A 7 -0.34 2.59 4.85
C ASP A 7 0.05 3.34 3.58
N LEU A 8 -0.79 4.26 3.14
CA LEU A 8 -0.47 5.20 2.09
C LEU A 8 0.49 6.27 2.64
N VAL A 9 1.76 6.15 2.27
CA VAL A 9 2.83 7.06 2.69
C VAL A 9 3.27 7.97 1.54
N ASP A 10 3.38 9.26 1.84
CA ASP A 10 4.10 10.28 1.08
C ASP A 10 5.17 10.90 1.99
N SER A 11 6.12 11.60 1.39
CA SER A 11 7.11 12.50 2.00
C SER A 11 6.57 13.40 3.12
N LYS A 12 5.25 13.65 3.18
CA LYS A 12 4.62 14.51 4.20
C LYS A 12 3.42 13.91 4.92
N THR A 13 2.89 12.77 4.49
CA THR A 13 1.59 12.31 4.99
C THR A 13 1.54 10.79 5.05
N VAL A 14 1.00 10.25 6.13
CA VAL A 14 0.70 8.83 6.30
C VAL A 14 -0.81 8.73 6.49
N ALA A 15 -1.47 7.97 5.63
CA ALA A 15 -2.89 7.65 5.73
C ALA A 15 -3.03 6.12 5.80
N ASP A 16 -3.72 5.63 6.81
CA ASP A 16 -4.06 4.21 6.92
C ASP A 16 -5.16 3.88 5.91
N GLU A 17 -4.84 3.06 4.90
CA GLU A 17 -5.81 2.58 3.91
C GLU A 17 -6.51 1.29 4.38
N GLY A 18 -6.12 0.79 5.54
CA GLY A 18 -6.71 -0.36 6.21
C GLY A 18 -5.74 -1.54 6.34
N GLY A 19 -6.23 -2.60 6.95
CA GLY A 19 -5.50 -3.86 7.08
C GLY A 19 -6.31 -5.05 6.58
N ALA A 20 -5.63 -6.06 6.08
CA ALA A 20 -6.23 -7.31 5.63
C ALA A 20 -5.52 -8.52 6.25
N GLU A 21 -6.29 -9.57 6.53
CA GLU A 21 -5.73 -10.86 6.91
C GLU A 21 -5.35 -11.62 5.64
N LEU A 22 -4.06 -11.81 5.43
CA LEU A 22 -3.54 -12.45 4.22
C LEU A 22 -2.69 -13.67 4.60
N PRO A 23 -2.59 -14.67 3.71
CA PRO A 23 -1.88 -15.91 4.04
C PRO A 23 -0.36 -15.75 4.01
N ASP A 24 0.16 -14.85 3.18
CA ASP A 24 1.59 -14.64 2.96
C ASP A 24 1.90 -13.22 2.46
N ASP A 25 3.19 -12.89 2.51
CA ASP A 25 3.75 -11.60 2.10
C ASP A 25 3.56 -11.33 0.60
N ILE A 26 3.50 -12.38 -0.22
CA ILE A 26 3.31 -12.25 -1.67
C ILE A 26 1.90 -11.74 -1.96
N MET A 27 0.89 -12.35 -1.33
CA MET A 27 -0.49 -11.87 -1.41
C MET A 27 -0.65 -10.46 -0.84
N ALA A 28 0.10 -10.11 0.20
CA ALA A 28 0.11 -8.74 0.73
C ALA A 28 0.61 -7.74 -0.31
N LEU A 29 1.67 -8.06 -1.05
CA LEU A 29 2.16 -7.19 -2.13
C LEU A 29 1.17 -7.11 -3.30
N ASP A 30 0.55 -8.22 -3.70
CA ASP A 30 -0.47 -8.22 -4.77
C ASP A 30 -1.67 -7.32 -4.40
N VAL A 31 -2.14 -7.42 -3.16
CA VAL A 31 -3.24 -6.57 -2.64
C VAL A 31 -2.81 -5.11 -2.56
N ALA A 32 -1.58 -4.82 -2.14
CA ALA A 32 -1.05 -3.46 -2.13
C ALA A 32 -1.02 -2.83 -3.53
N GLU A 33 -0.70 -3.62 -4.57
CA GLU A 33 -0.75 -3.17 -5.95
C GLU A 33 -2.19 -2.91 -6.41
N GLU A 34 -3.14 -3.76 -6.03
CA GLU A 34 -4.56 -3.55 -6.33
C GLU A 34 -5.10 -2.27 -5.67
N ILE A 35 -4.75 -2.04 -4.40
CA ILE A 35 -5.08 -0.81 -3.66
C ILE A 35 -4.48 0.40 -4.36
N ALA A 36 -3.22 0.35 -4.75
CA ALA A 36 -2.54 1.43 -5.46
C ALA A 36 -3.24 1.77 -6.80
N ARG A 37 -3.61 0.76 -7.59
CA ARG A 37 -4.37 0.94 -8.84
C ARG A 37 -5.74 1.54 -8.60
N ARG A 38 -6.45 1.07 -7.58
CA ARG A 38 -7.78 1.57 -7.22
C ARG A 38 -7.72 3.03 -6.76
N LEU A 39 -6.75 3.37 -5.91
CA LEU A 39 -6.52 4.74 -5.46
C LEU A 39 -6.18 5.67 -6.62
N LEU A 40 -5.38 5.23 -7.59
CA LEU A 40 -5.11 6.00 -8.80
C LEU A 40 -6.37 6.20 -9.66
N ALA A 41 -7.23 5.19 -9.75
CA ALA A 41 -8.48 5.28 -10.48
C ALA A 41 -9.48 6.24 -9.81
N GLU A 42 -9.57 6.21 -8.47
CA GLU A 42 -10.45 7.10 -7.69
C GLU A 42 -9.86 8.52 -7.56
N ARG A 43 -8.53 8.63 -7.45
CA ARG A 43 -7.79 9.87 -7.19
C ARG A 43 -6.48 9.93 -8.01
N PRO A 44 -6.57 10.22 -9.32
CA PRO A 44 -5.38 10.32 -10.18
C PRO A 44 -4.41 11.44 -9.74
N GLU A 45 -4.86 12.38 -8.92
CA GLU A 45 -4.04 13.43 -8.29
C GLU A 45 -2.91 12.87 -7.42
N LEU A 46 -3.06 11.67 -6.85
CA LEU A 46 -2.05 11.01 -6.01
C LEU A 46 -0.81 10.58 -6.82
N ARG A 47 -0.95 10.35 -8.13
CA ARG A 47 0.17 9.94 -9.01
C ARG A 47 1.33 10.93 -8.99
N ASN A 48 1.04 12.22 -8.88
CA ASN A 48 2.05 13.29 -8.95
C ASN A 48 2.68 13.65 -7.60
N ARG A 49 2.32 12.95 -6.52
CA ARG A 49 2.83 13.24 -5.16
C ARG A 49 3.73 12.14 -4.61
N HIS A 50 4.26 11.26 -5.46
CA HIS A 50 5.17 10.16 -5.03
C HIS A 50 4.60 9.31 -3.89
N PHE A 51 3.28 9.16 -3.86
CA PHE A 51 2.62 8.29 -2.90
C PHE A 51 3.05 6.84 -3.11
N SER A 52 3.08 6.08 -2.02
CA SER A 52 3.37 4.65 -2.03
C SER A 52 2.53 3.93 -0.99
N ILE A 53 2.12 2.71 -1.26
CA ILE A 53 1.53 1.82 -0.26
C ILE A 53 2.67 1.09 0.44
N LEU A 54 2.81 1.36 1.73
CA LEU A 54 3.68 0.62 2.64
C LEU A 54 2.91 -0.57 3.20
N VAL A 55 3.47 -1.76 3.04
CA VAL A 55 2.93 -2.99 3.60
C VAL A 55 3.72 -3.34 4.85
N THR A 56 3.04 -3.34 5.99
CA THR A 56 3.62 -3.80 7.26
C THR A 56 2.88 -5.02 7.79
N ASN A 57 3.57 -5.91 8.49
CA ASN A 57 2.92 -7.01 9.20
C ASN A 57 2.38 -6.54 10.56
N GLU A 58 1.73 -7.46 11.29
CA GLU A 58 1.18 -7.20 12.63
C GLU A 58 2.24 -6.83 13.68
N GLU A 59 3.50 -7.15 13.44
CA GLU A 59 4.63 -6.75 14.29
C GLU A 59 5.19 -5.36 13.90
N GLY A 60 4.69 -4.75 12.83
CA GLY A 60 5.15 -3.46 12.30
C GLY A 60 6.40 -3.56 11.44
N GLU A 61 6.80 -4.76 11.01
CA GLU A 61 7.89 -4.98 10.07
C GLU A 61 7.46 -4.61 8.65
N GLU A 62 8.29 -3.84 7.95
CA GLU A 62 8.10 -3.50 6.54
C GLU A 62 8.34 -4.74 5.67
N ILE A 63 7.25 -5.24 5.09
CA ILE A 63 7.27 -6.36 4.14
C ILE A 63 7.64 -5.86 2.75
N GLY A 64 7.12 -4.69 2.38
CA GLY A 64 7.49 -4.04 1.14
C GLY A 64 6.72 -2.76 0.87
N LYS A 65 7.05 -2.11 -0.23
CA LYS A 65 6.51 -0.80 -0.60
C LYS A 65 6.19 -0.73 -2.08
N VAL A 66 4.93 -0.42 -2.40
CA VAL A 66 4.43 -0.32 -3.77
C VAL A 66 4.22 1.16 -4.14
N PRO A 67 5.04 1.75 -5.01
CA PRO A 67 4.88 3.14 -5.44
C PRO A 67 3.70 3.29 -6.40
N LEU A 68 2.86 4.31 -6.18
CA LEU A 68 1.74 4.65 -7.07
C LEU A 68 2.22 5.27 -8.40
N ASP A 69 3.44 5.82 -8.44
CA ASP A 69 4.07 6.42 -9.63
C ASP A 69 4.29 5.41 -10.77
N VAL A 70 4.66 4.17 -10.41
CA VAL A 70 5.27 3.19 -11.33
C VAL A 70 4.22 2.33 -12.04
N LEU A 71 2.95 2.44 -11.64
CA LEU A 71 1.84 1.78 -12.32
C LEU A 71 1.57 2.48 -13.66
N HIS A 72 2.03 1.85 -14.75
CA HIS A 72 1.96 2.36 -16.12
C HIS A 72 0.74 1.84 -16.88
#